data_AF-A0A1H1VQT6-F1
#
_entry.id   AF-A0A1H1VQT6-F1
#
_cell.length_a   1.000
_cell.length_b   1.000
_cell.length_c   1.000
_cell.angle_alpha   90.00
_cell.angle_beta   90.00
_cell.angle_gamma   90.00
#
_symmetry.space_group_name_H-M   'P 1'
#
loop_
_entity.id
_entity.type
_entity.pdbx_description
1 polymer ?
#
loop_
_entity_poly.entity_id
_entity_poly.type
_entity_poly.pdbx_seq_one_letter_code
_entity_poly.pdbx_strand_id
1 'polypeptide(L)'
;MSTVAAGQTDEQQSAEQERHEQRRAELRAAHLRPAGSRPASTARGLHHTALVSSDVERTIAFYQDVLGFPLTELIENRDYPGSSHFFFDIGHDNLLAFFDFPGLDLGPYAEVLGGLHHCAISVDPDTWDSLVERLTAAGVPHEVHSGVSVYFTDPDGARIELIADPLGEMYGEQVL
;
A
#
# COMPACT_ATOMS: atom_id res chain seq x y z
N MET A 1 -16.09 1.38 -25.88
CA MET A 1 -16.49 0.06 -26.40
C MET A 1 -15.81 -0.98 -25.52
N SER A 2 -16.57 -1.55 -24.58
CA SER A 2 -16.11 -2.57 -23.66
C SER A 2 -16.05 -3.90 -24.39
N THR A 3 -14.87 -4.51 -24.50
CA THR A 3 -14.71 -5.87 -24.99
C THR A 3 -15.16 -6.80 -23.87
N VAL A 4 -16.43 -7.20 -23.92
CA VAL A 4 -17.02 -8.21 -23.03
C VAL A 4 -16.23 -9.50 -23.21
N ALA A 5 -15.47 -9.91 -22.18
CA ALA A 5 -14.94 -11.26 -22.10
C ALA A 5 -16.15 -12.22 -22.11
N ALA A 6 -16.15 -13.16 -23.04
CA ALA A 6 -17.17 -14.19 -23.14
C ALA A 6 -17.30 -14.91 -21.79
N GLY A 7 -18.51 -14.93 -21.22
CA GLY A 7 -18.78 -15.50 -19.90
C GLY A 7 -18.44 -16.99 -19.87
N GLN A 8 -17.45 -17.36 -19.06
CA GLN A 8 -17.21 -18.75 -18.69
C GLN A 8 -18.41 -19.28 -17.92
N THR A 9 -18.78 -20.54 -18.17
CA THR A 9 -19.85 -21.23 -17.42
C THR A 9 -19.44 -21.46 -15.96
N ASP A 10 -20.40 -21.55 -15.03
CA ASP A 10 -20.15 -21.78 -13.60
C ASP A 10 -19.25 -23.02 -13.36
N GLU A 11 -19.43 -24.08 -14.15
CA GLU A 11 -18.59 -25.29 -14.10
C GLU A 11 -17.13 -25.03 -14.52
N GLN A 12 -16.90 -24.19 -15.54
CA GLN A 12 -15.56 -23.81 -15.99
C GLN A 12 -14.87 -22.91 -14.95
N GLN A 13 -15.61 -22.00 -14.32
CA GLN A 13 -15.11 -21.16 -13.24
C GLN A 13 -14.75 -22.00 -12.01
N SER A 14 -15.59 -22.97 -11.62
CA SER A 14 -15.31 -23.90 -10.52
C SER A 14 -14.05 -24.72 -10.78
N ALA A 15 -13.92 -25.32 -11.96
CA ALA A 15 -12.74 -26.11 -12.32
C ALA A 15 -11.45 -25.27 -12.36
N GLU A 16 -11.55 -23.98 -12.72
CA GLU A 16 -10.41 -23.05 -12.70
C GLU A 16 -9.99 -22.67 -11.28
N GLN A 17 -10.95 -22.38 -10.41
CA GLN A 17 -10.70 -22.14 -8.99
C GLN A 17 -10.03 -23.34 -8.32
N GLU A 18 -10.50 -24.55 -8.60
CA GLU A 18 -9.88 -25.80 -8.11
C GLU A 18 -8.43 -25.94 -8.58
N ARG A 19 -8.14 -25.69 -9.87
CA ARG A 19 -6.76 -25.69 -10.38
C ARG A 19 -5.88 -24.68 -9.67
N HIS A 20 -6.38 -23.47 -9.42
CA HIS A 20 -5.64 -22.45 -8.71
C HIS A 20 -5.37 -22.83 -7.25
N GLU A 21 -6.33 -23.44 -6.56
CA GLU A 21 -6.13 -23.92 -5.19
C GLU A 21 -5.14 -25.07 -5.13
N GLN A 22 -5.26 -26.04 -6.05
CA GLN A 22 -4.30 -27.13 -6.17
C GLN A 22 -2.89 -26.58 -6.41
N ARG A 23 -2.74 -25.60 -7.31
CA ARG A 23 -1.45 -24.98 -7.56
C ARG A 23 -0.90 -24.25 -6.34
N ARG A 24 -1.74 -23.54 -5.58
CA ARG A 24 -1.33 -22.92 -4.30
C ARG A 24 -0.87 -23.97 -3.29
N ALA A 25 -1.59 -25.08 -3.17
CA ALA A 25 -1.22 -26.18 -2.28
C ALA A 25 0.14 -26.79 -2.66
N GLU A 26 0.38 -27.02 -3.95
CA GLU A 26 1.69 -27.48 -4.45
C GLU A 26 2.82 -26.52 -4.10
N LEU A 27 2.63 -25.21 -4.33
CA LEU A 27 3.63 -24.19 -4.02
C LEU A 27 3.92 -24.10 -2.51
N ARG A 28 2.88 -24.14 -1.67
CA ARG A 28 3.03 -24.17 -0.21
C ARG A 28 3.84 -25.40 0.21
N ALA A 29 3.48 -26.58 -0.27
CA ALA A 29 4.18 -27.82 0.07
C ALA A 29 5.65 -27.81 -0.39
N ALA A 30 5.94 -27.23 -1.55
CA ALA A 30 7.30 -27.18 -2.10
C ALA A 30 8.21 -26.11 -1.49
N HIS A 31 7.65 -24.97 -1.04
CA HIS A 31 8.45 -23.77 -0.73
C HIS A 31 8.23 -23.17 0.66
N LEU A 32 7.06 -23.34 1.27
CA LEU A 32 6.76 -22.73 2.56
C LEU A 32 7.39 -23.54 3.71
N ARG A 33 8.42 -22.96 4.34
CA ARG A 33 9.03 -23.56 5.53
C ARG A 33 8.17 -23.29 6.77
N PRO A 34 7.94 -24.31 7.63
CA PRO A 34 7.32 -24.12 8.95
C PRO A 34 8.01 -23.01 9.74
N ALA A 35 7.26 -22.20 10.50
CA ALA A 35 7.76 -21.03 11.23
C ALA A 35 9.08 -21.27 11.99
N GLY A 36 9.16 -22.34 12.80
CA GLY A 36 10.36 -22.68 13.57
C GLY A 36 11.55 -23.24 12.77
N SER A 37 11.41 -23.43 11.46
CA SER A 37 12.47 -23.92 10.56
C SER A 37 12.93 -22.88 9.53
N ARG A 38 12.33 -21.68 9.56
CA ARG A 38 12.74 -20.56 8.72
C ARG A 38 14.12 -20.07 9.19
N PRO A 39 15.08 -19.85 8.28
CA PRO A 39 16.35 -19.23 8.66
C PRO A 39 16.11 -17.79 9.10
N ALA A 40 17.04 -17.23 9.87
CA ALA A 40 17.03 -15.80 10.15
C ALA A 40 17.10 -15.00 8.84
N SER A 41 16.35 -13.91 8.77
CA SER A 41 16.38 -13.00 7.62
C SER A 41 17.75 -12.32 7.52
N THR A 42 18.22 -12.11 6.29
CA THR A 42 19.36 -11.22 6.00
C THR A 42 18.94 -9.76 5.86
N ALA A 43 17.62 -9.51 5.73
CA ALA A 43 17.06 -8.16 5.68
C ALA A 43 16.87 -7.61 7.09
N ARG A 44 16.86 -6.28 7.20
CA ARG A 44 16.57 -5.56 8.45
C ARG A 44 15.18 -4.92 8.47
N GLY A 45 14.37 -5.17 7.45
CA GLY A 45 13.09 -4.50 7.20
C GLY A 45 13.14 -3.63 5.94
N LEU A 46 12.01 -3.01 5.64
CA LEU A 46 11.95 -1.92 4.67
C LEU A 46 12.64 -0.69 5.28
N HIS A 47 13.45 0.03 4.52
CA HIS A 47 14.07 1.24 5.03
C HIS A 47 13.17 2.46 4.80
N HIS A 48 12.61 2.57 3.60
CA HIS A 48 11.62 3.58 3.20
C HIS A 48 11.00 3.16 1.88
N THR A 49 9.83 3.73 1.55
CA THR A 49 9.19 3.62 0.24
C THR A 49 9.08 5.00 -0.36
N ALA A 50 9.44 5.18 -1.64
CA ALA A 50 9.29 6.46 -2.33
C ALA A 50 8.17 6.39 -3.38
N LEU A 51 7.26 7.36 -3.32
CA LEU A 51 6.20 7.57 -4.30
C LEU A 51 6.44 8.86 -5.08
N VAL A 52 5.54 9.16 -6.02
CA VAL A 52 5.62 10.35 -6.86
C VAL A 52 4.49 11.30 -6.47
N SER A 53 4.82 12.58 -6.35
CA SER A 53 3.89 13.66 -6.03
C SER A 53 3.77 14.61 -7.22
N SER A 54 2.57 14.88 -7.71
CA SER A 54 2.37 15.94 -8.72
C SER A 54 2.22 17.34 -8.10
N ASP A 55 1.85 17.41 -6.82
CA ASP A 55 1.68 18.65 -6.05
C ASP A 55 2.13 18.43 -4.60
N VAL A 56 3.26 19.03 -4.23
CA VAL A 56 3.90 18.82 -2.92
C VAL A 56 3.00 19.27 -1.77
N GLU A 57 2.34 20.42 -1.88
CA GLU A 57 1.49 20.96 -0.81
C GLU A 57 0.24 20.08 -0.60
N ARG A 58 -0.36 19.60 -1.70
CA ARG A 58 -1.49 18.68 -1.64
C ARG A 58 -1.11 17.35 -0.99
N THR A 59 0.07 16.82 -1.31
CA THR A 59 0.59 15.59 -0.71
C THR A 59 0.86 15.78 0.78
N ILE A 60 1.48 16.89 1.18
CA ILE A 60 1.70 17.22 2.60
C ILE A 60 0.36 17.32 3.35
N ALA A 61 -0.61 18.08 2.82
CA ALA A 61 -1.91 18.22 3.45
C ALA A 61 -2.62 16.86 3.63
N PHE A 62 -2.49 15.96 2.64
CA PHE A 62 -3.07 14.63 2.72
C PHE A 62 -2.38 13.76 3.80
N TYR A 63 -1.08 13.51 3.68
CA TYR A 63 -0.39 12.58 4.57
C TYR A 63 -0.23 13.14 5.99
N GLN A 64 0.03 14.43 6.15
CA GLN A 64 0.17 15.04 7.47
C GLN A 64 -1.17 15.42 8.08
N ASP A 65 -2.01 16.17 7.37
CA ASP A 65 -3.18 16.80 7.99
C ASP A 65 -4.43 15.91 7.90
N VAL A 66 -4.54 14.99 6.94
CA VAL A 66 -5.62 14.00 6.89
C VAL A 66 -5.23 12.69 7.59
N LEU A 67 -4.06 12.13 7.28
CA LEU A 67 -3.65 10.84 7.85
C LEU A 67 -2.89 10.98 9.18
N GLY A 68 -2.33 12.15 9.49
CA GLY A 68 -1.61 12.37 10.75
C GLY A 68 -0.16 11.90 10.75
N PHE A 69 0.44 11.63 9.59
CA PHE A 69 1.83 11.21 9.47
C PHE A 69 2.73 12.45 9.40
N PRO A 70 3.58 12.73 10.40
CA PRO A 70 4.37 13.96 10.44
C PRO A 70 5.35 14.05 9.26
N LEU A 71 5.40 15.22 8.60
CA LEU A 71 6.50 15.53 7.68
C LEU A 71 7.79 15.69 8.49
N THR A 72 8.81 14.90 8.21
CA THR A 72 10.06 14.87 8.96
C THR A 72 11.20 15.59 8.27
N GLU A 73 11.21 15.64 6.95
CA GLU A 73 12.29 16.24 6.17
C GLU A 73 11.79 16.65 4.77
N LEU A 74 12.35 17.73 4.23
CA LEU A 74 12.11 18.19 2.86
C LEU A 74 13.40 18.81 2.32
N ILE A 75 13.99 18.15 1.33
CA ILE A 75 15.29 18.49 0.75
C ILE A 75 15.21 18.49 -0.78
N GLU A 76 16.23 19.03 -1.43
CA GLU A 76 16.33 18.94 -2.89
C GLU A 76 16.64 17.49 -3.32
N ASN A 77 15.95 17.02 -4.37
CA ASN A 77 16.26 15.79 -5.05
C ASN A 77 17.65 15.89 -5.70
N ARG A 78 18.60 15.10 -5.18
CA ARG A 78 19.99 15.10 -5.67
C ARG A 78 20.11 14.81 -7.16
N ASP A 79 19.18 14.04 -7.72
CA ASP A 79 19.29 13.51 -9.07
C ASP A 79 18.52 14.38 -10.10
N TYR A 80 17.70 15.34 -9.65
CA TYR A 80 16.94 16.25 -10.51
C TYR A 80 16.87 17.66 -9.88
N PRO A 81 17.71 18.62 -10.31
CA PRO A 81 17.71 19.98 -9.75
C PRO A 81 16.34 20.64 -9.82
N GLY A 82 15.92 21.26 -8.71
CA GLY A 82 14.59 21.87 -8.58
C GLY A 82 13.45 20.91 -8.25
N SER A 83 13.68 19.59 -8.25
CA SER A 83 12.78 18.60 -7.63
C SER A 83 13.09 18.49 -6.14
N SER A 84 12.09 18.12 -5.37
CA SER A 84 12.07 17.90 -3.93
C SER A 84 12.08 16.41 -3.64
N HIS A 85 12.67 16.05 -2.51
CA HIS A 85 12.58 14.75 -1.87
C HIS A 85 12.16 14.96 -0.41
N PHE A 86 10.99 14.47 -0.03
CA PHE A 86 10.38 14.77 1.25
C PHE A 86 9.78 13.52 1.90
N PHE A 87 9.71 13.51 3.24
CA PHE A 87 9.53 12.28 4.02
C PHE A 87 8.49 12.45 5.11
N PHE A 88 7.68 11.43 5.32
CA PHE A 88 6.74 11.31 6.43
C PHE A 88 7.14 10.15 7.34
N ASP A 89 6.99 10.35 8.66
CA ASP A 89 7.08 9.27 9.64
C ASP A 89 5.79 8.44 9.63
N ILE A 90 5.91 7.16 9.29
CA ILE A 90 4.80 6.19 9.25
C ILE A 90 4.90 5.16 10.39
N GLY A 91 5.67 5.48 11.43
CA GLY A 91 5.87 4.63 12.59
C GLY A 91 6.95 3.57 12.40
N HIS A 92 7.37 2.98 13.53
CA HIS A 92 8.38 1.93 13.58
C HIS A 92 9.69 2.26 12.83
N ASP A 93 10.16 3.51 12.93
CA ASP A 93 11.37 3.99 12.25
C ASP A 93 11.32 3.84 10.70
N ASN A 94 10.13 3.75 10.12
CA ASN A 94 9.92 3.68 8.67
C ASN A 94 9.49 5.04 8.12
N LEU A 95 9.91 5.31 6.89
CA LEU A 95 9.59 6.55 6.17
C LEU A 95 8.79 6.26 4.90
N LEU A 96 7.77 7.07 4.66
CA LEU A 96 7.16 7.22 3.35
C LEU A 96 7.71 8.50 2.71
N ALA A 97 8.40 8.34 1.59
CA ALA A 97 9.06 9.42 0.87
C ALA A 97 8.31 9.76 -0.43
N PHE A 98 8.54 10.96 -0.94
CA PHE A 98 7.99 11.43 -2.19
C PHE A 98 9.03 12.22 -2.98
N PHE A 99 8.99 12.05 -4.29
CA PHE A 99 9.63 12.95 -5.24
C PHE A 99 8.57 13.71 -6.02
N ASP A 100 8.74 15.01 -6.19
CA ASP A 100 8.07 15.74 -7.28
C ASP A 100 8.98 15.79 -8.52
N PHE A 101 8.44 16.10 -9.69
CA PHE A 101 9.24 16.26 -10.90
C PHE A 101 8.75 17.45 -11.73
N PRO A 102 9.06 18.70 -11.31
CA PRO A 102 8.56 19.89 -11.99
C PRO A 102 8.94 19.90 -13.48
N GLY A 103 7.95 20.12 -14.33
CA GLY A 103 8.14 20.16 -15.79
C GLY A 103 8.10 18.80 -16.48
N LEU A 104 7.94 17.69 -15.76
CA LEU A 104 7.63 16.38 -16.35
C LEU A 104 6.11 16.13 -16.30
N ASP A 105 5.55 15.65 -17.41
CA ASP A 105 4.20 15.10 -17.46
C ASP A 105 4.28 13.58 -17.28
N LEU A 106 3.96 13.11 -16.07
CA LEU A 106 4.10 11.70 -15.69
C LEU A 106 2.85 10.87 -15.98
N GLY A 107 1.74 11.52 -16.38
CA GLY A 107 0.44 10.87 -16.53
C GLY A 107 -0.14 10.35 -15.20
N PRO A 108 -1.31 9.69 -15.25
CA PRO A 108 -1.94 9.12 -14.06
C PRO A 108 -1.26 7.83 -13.60
N TYR A 109 -1.40 7.51 -12.33
CA TYR A 109 -1.05 6.19 -11.78
C TYR A 109 -1.73 5.04 -12.57
N ALA A 110 -1.04 3.92 -12.69
CA ALA A 110 -1.55 2.69 -13.28
C ALA A 110 -1.10 1.44 -12.48
N GLU A 111 -2.06 0.59 -12.13
CA GLU A 111 -1.81 -0.70 -11.47
C GLU A 111 -1.37 -1.73 -12.52
N VAL A 112 -0.07 -1.81 -12.78
CA VAL A 112 0.53 -2.67 -13.83
C VAL A 112 1.78 -3.38 -13.31
N LEU A 113 2.24 -4.41 -14.04
CA LEU A 113 3.50 -5.09 -13.73
C LEU A 113 4.66 -4.09 -13.72
N GLY A 114 5.42 -4.06 -12.63
CA GLY A 114 6.50 -3.10 -12.39
C GLY A 114 6.07 -1.80 -11.70
N GLY A 115 4.77 -1.57 -11.53
CA GLY A 115 4.20 -0.51 -10.70
C GLY A 115 3.88 -0.97 -9.27
N LEU A 116 3.54 -0.01 -8.40
CA LEU A 116 3.03 -0.29 -7.07
C LEU A 116 1.63 -0.91 -7.18
N HIS A 117 1.34 -2.02 -6.48
CA HIS A 117 -0.03 -2.53 -6.35
C HIS A 117 -0.80 -1.78 -5.25
N HIS A 118 -0.25 -1.72 -4.04
CA HIS A 118 -0.63 -0.78 -2.98
C HIS A 118 0.49 -0.67 -1.94
N CYS A 119 0.42 0.35 -1.09
CA CYS A 119 1.25 0.48 0.12
C CYS A 119 0.35 0.33 1.36
N ALA A 120 0.58 -0.73 2.13
CA ALA A 120 -0.11 -0.96 3.40
C ALA A 120 0.69 -0.35 4.56
N ILE A 121 0.03 0.48 5.36
CA ILE A 121 0.62 1.21 6.48
C ILE A 121 -0.09 0.76 7.76
N SER A 122 0.69 0.24 8.70
CA SER A 122 0.18 -0.15 10.01
C SER A 122 -0.17 1.10 10.82
N VAL A 123 -1.34 1.10 11.45
CA VAL A 123 -1.80 2.17 12.32
C VAL A 123 -2.17 1.62 13.69
N ASP A 124 -2.11 2.48 14.71
CA ASP A 124 -2.50 2.10 16.07
C ASP A 124 -4.02 1.78 16.09
N PRO A 125 -4.43 0.59 16.56
CA PRO A 125 -5.84 0.23 16.70
C PRO A 125 -6.68 1.26 17.44
N ASP A 126 -6.12 1.95 18.43
CA ASP A 126 -6.83 2.97 19.22
C ASP A 126 -7.13 4.23 18.41
N THR A 127 -6.47 4.41 17.26
CA THR A 127 -6.67 5.56 16.35
C THR A 127 -7.57 5.24 15.16
N TRP A 128 -7.98 3.97 15.00
CA TRP A 128 -8.66 3.46 13.81
C TRP A 128 -9.91 4.25 13.43
N ASP A 129 -10.88 4.35 14.34
CA ASP A 129 -12.16 5.02 14.08
C ASP A 129 -11.95 6.49 13.70
N SER A 130 -11.04 7.18 14.39
CA SER A 130 -10.68 8.58 14.12
C SER A 130 -10.06 8.75 12.72
N LEU A 131 -9.19 7.84 12.28
CA LEU A 131 -8.59 7.89 10.95
C LEU A 131 -9.62 7.70 9.84
N VAL A 132 -10.53 6.74 9.99
CA VAL A 132 -11.62 6.51 9.03
C VAL A 132 -12.58 7.71 8.98
N GLU A 133 -12.88 8.32 10.13
CA GLU A 133 -13.67 9.56 10.20
C GLU A 133 -12.97 10.73 9.51
N ARG A 134 -11.64 10.89 9.68
CA ARG A 134 -10.86 11.94 9.00
C ARG A 134 -10.87 11.77 7.48
N LEU A 135 -10.73 10.55 6.97
CA LEU A 135 -10.87 10.25 5.54
C LEU A 135 -12.27 10.67 5.03
N THR A 136 -13.31 10.29 5.78
CA THR A 136 -14.71 10.66 5.46
C THR A 136 -14.90 12.17 5.44
N ALA A 137 -14.42 12.88 6.46
CA ALA A 137 -14.54 14.32 6.59
C ALA A 137 -13.76 15.08 5.52
N ALA A 138 -12.63 14.55 5.07
CA ALA A 138 -11.83 15.08 3.96
C ALA A 138 -12.43 14.76 2.57
N GLY A 139 -13.52 13.97 2.52
CA GLY A 139 -14.18 13.59 1.26
C GLY A 139 -13.39 12.58 0.44
N VAL A 140 -12.51 11.80 1.06
CA VAL A 140 -11.70 10.78 0.39
C VAL A 140 -12.55 9.52 0.19
N PRO A 141 -12.79 9.08 -1.06
CA PRO A 141 -13.45 7.81 -1.32
C PRO A 141 -12.61 6.65 -0.77
N HIS A 142 -13.22 5.79 0.04
CA HIS A 142 -12.54 4.67 0.68
C HIS A 142 -13.47 3.47 0.82
N GLU A 143 -12.89 2.28 0.89
CA GLU A 143 -13.58 1.01 1.06
C GLU A 143 -13.07 0.32 2.31
N VAL A 144 -13.93 0.20 3.33
CA VAL A 144 -13.64 -0.56 4.55
C VAL A 144 -13.85 -2.05 4.26
N HIS A 145 -12.75 -2.80 4.15
CA HIS A 145 -12.80 -4.24 3.86
C HIS A 145 -13.08 -5.07 5.10
N SER A 146 -12.66 -4.59 6.27
CA SER A 146 -12.89 -5.23 7.56
C SER A 146 -12.90 -4.18 8.68
N GLY A 147 -13.14 -4.60 9.92
CA GLY A 147 -13.02 -3.71 11.09
C GLY A 147 -11.60 -3.20 11.36
N VAL A 148 -10.60 -3.64 10.59
CA VAL A 148 -9.18 -3.31 10.78
C VAL A 148 -8.45 -2.95 9.48
N SER A 149 -9.14 -2.89 8.33
CA SER A 149 -8.52 -2.58 7.03
C SER A 149 -9.41 -1.70 6.15
N VAL A 150 -8.81 -0.66 5.58
CA VAL A 150 -9.45 0.33 4.71
C VAL A 150 -8.53 0.67 3.56
N TYR A 151 -9.08 0.61 2.34
CA TYR A 151 -8.38 0.96 1.11
C TYR A 151 -8.88 2.28 0.56
N PHE A 152 -7.97 3.10 0.03
CA PHE A 152 -8.27 4.32 -0.70
C PHE A 152 -7.14 4.67 -1.67
N THR A 153 -7.36 5.69 -2.49
CA THR A 153 -6.32 6.28 -3.33
C THR A 153 -5.86 7.60 -2.75
N ASP A 154 -4.56 7.83 -2.74
CA ASP A 154 -3.99 9.13 -2.41
C ASP A 154 -4.27 10.18 -3.53
N PRO A 155 -3.85 11.44 -3.36
CA PRO A 155 -4.13 12.50 -4.34
C PRO A 155 -3.58 12.26 -5.75
N ASP A 156 -2.55 11.41 -5.89
CA ASP A 156 -1.89 11.07 -7.16
C ASP A 156 -2.26 9.67 -7.66
N GLY A 157 -3.20 9.01 -6.98
CA GLY A 157 -3.79 7.73 -7.36
C GLY A 157 -3.09 6.51 -6.80
N ALA A 158 -2.02 6.66 -6.00
CA ALA A 158 -1.37 5.54 -5.36
C ALA A 158 -2.38 4.86 -4.41
N ARG A 159 -2.49 3.53 -4.53
CA ARG A 159 -3.41 2.76 -3.70
C ARG A 159 -2.79 2.56 -2.32
N ILE A 160 -3.49 3.01 -1.29
CA ILE A 160 -3.06 2.93 0.11
C ILE A 160 -4.02 2.02 0.87
N GLU A 161 -3.47 1.24 1.78
CA GLU A 161 -4.20 0.52 2.82
C GLU A 161 -3.75 1.04 4.19
N LEU A 162 -4.70 1.36 5.07
CA LEU A 162 -4.41 1.43 6.49
C LEU A 162 -4.88 0.13 7.13
N ILE A 163 -4.01 -0.47 7.95
CA ILE A 163 -4.29 -1.73 8.63
C ILE A 163 -3.98 -1.63 10.13
N ALA A 164 -4.94 -2.03 10.96
CA ALA A 164 -4.83 -2.01 12.42
C ALA A 164 -4.45 -3.39 13.02
N ASP A 165 -4.23 -4.43 12.19
CA ASP A 165 -3.64 -5.68 12.68
C ASP A 165 -2.22 -5.42 13.21
N PRO A 166 -1.79 -6.13 14.28
CA PRO A 166 -0.41 -6.09 14.72
C PRO A 166 0.56 -6.46 13.60
N LEU A 167 1.74 -5.86 13.62
CA LEU A 167 2.78 -6.17 12.63
C LEU A 167 3.15 -7.66 12.67
N GLY A 168 3.10 -8.30 11.50
CA GLY A 168 3.36 -9.73 11.36
C GLY A 168 2.13 -10.61 11.55
N GLU A 169 0.96 -10.02 11.77
CA GLU A 169 -0.34 -10.68 11.73
C GLU A 169 -1.12 -10.22 10.49
N MET A 170 -1.93 -11.13 9.92
CA MET A 170 -2.91 -10.79 8.90
C MET A 170 -4.16 -11.64 9.08
N TYR A 171 -5.33 -10.99 9.11
CA TYR A 171 -6.63 -11.68 9.23
C TYR A 171 -6.74 -12.56 10.50
N GLY A 172 -6.07 -12.14 11.57
CA GLY A 172 -5.99 -12.91 12.83
C GLY A 172 -5.02 -14.09 12.82
N GLU A 173 -4.23 -14.27 11.76
CA GLU A 173 -3.22 -15.32 11.65
C GLU A 173 -1.81 -14.72 11.73
N GLN A 174 -0.92 -15.38 12.49
CA GLN A 174 0.49 -15.01 12.56
C GLN A 174 1.19 -15.39 11.24
N VAL A 175 1.67 -14.40 10.49
CA VAL A 175 2.40 -14.61 9.23
C VAL A 175 3.92 -14.51 9.37
N LEU A 176 4.41 -13.84 10.41
CA LEU A 176 5.84 -13.79 10.78
C LEU A 176 6.17 -14.70 11.95
#